data_AF-A0A0F9P592-F1
#
_entry.id   AF-A0A0F9P592-F1
#
_cell.length_a   1.000
_cell.length_b   1.000
_cell.length_c   1.000
_cell.angle_alpha   90.00
_cell.angle_beta   90.00
_cell.angle_gamma   90.00
#
_symmetry.space_group_name_H-M   'P 1'
#
loop_
_entity.id
_entity.type
_entity.pdbx_description
1 polymer ?
#
loop_
_entity_poly.entity_id
_entity_poly.type
_entity_poly.pdbx_seq_one_letter_code
_entity_poly.pdbx_strand_id
1 'polypeptide(L)'
;MKYFRFSIDTNILISSTFYYRFKTLPEIFREDKVYDFSIFIMRFFERILRNKGIKFGILTPSTLKELNLIKPKIILKKLEERFSNDQEGFRKAINELSSLLNRINDNLKRVLKIFSKGKAYINDTRVRKIYKKVDNMYKNFINQSKNMKEEIKRKVEDHINNFYAKYFQNMEAYQEIEEAKETARQTQIIRLSKKPVKENDKEILSEIIYERKRCIQENPRFRNNLNFYFITEDTHFSRKYNKRFNFYSTPITTKIKKLFDIDCVRVNQFAGLITNRELNLEK
;
A
#
# COMPACT_ATOMS: atom_id res chain seq x y z
N MET A 1 23.24 -0.22 -13.83
CA MET A 1 21.83 -0.39 -14.24
C MET A 1 21.00 -0.68 -12.99
N LYS A 2 19.94 0.09 -12.73
CA LYS A 2 19.04 -0.15 -11.59
C LYS A 2 17.95 -1.13 -12.05
N TYR A 3 17.70 -2.18 -11.28
CA TYR A 3 16.61 -3.12 -11.47
C TYR A 3 15.46 -2.75 -10.55
N PHE A 4 14.26 -3.23 -10.87
CA PHE A 4 13.16 -3.16 -9.90
C PHE A 4 12.29 -4.41 -9.90
N ARG A 5 11.62 -4.61 -8.77
CA ARG A 5 10.57 -5.60 -8.54
C ARG A 5 9.46 -4.93 -7.74
N PHE A 6 8.26 -5.47 -7.82
CA PHE A 6 7.17 -4.98 -7.00
C PHE A 6 6.30 -6.11 -6.45
N SER A 7 5.71 -5.87 -5.30
CA SER A 7 4.55 -6.60 -4.79
C SER A 7 3.40 -5.61 -4.64
N ILE A 8 2.18 -6.13 -4.51
CA ILE A 8 0.96 -5.32 -4.59
C ILE A 8 -0.06 -5.83 -3.59
N ASP A 9 -0.87 -4.93 -3.05
CA ASP A 9 -1.96 -5.31 -2.14
C ASP A 9 -3.14 -5.98 -2.89
N THR A 10 -4.00 -6.62 -2.11
CA THR A 10 -5.16 -7.36 -2.63
C THR A 10 -6.25 -6.46 -3.20
N ASN A 11 -6.45 -5.27 -2.60
CA ASN A 11 -7.46 -4.32 -3.06
C ASN A 11 -7.14 -3.81 -4.48
N ILE A 12 -5.88 -3.51 -4.75
CA ILE A 12 -5.41 -3.05 -6.06
C ILE A 12 -5.51 -4.18 -7.10
N LEU A 13 -5.13 -5.41 -6.72
CA LEU A 13 -5.31 -6.57 -7.60
C LEU A 13 -6.77 -6.74 -8.01
N ILE A 14 -7.69 -6.72 -7.04
CA ILE A 14 -9.14 -6.83 -7.30
C ILE A 14 -9.60 -5.66 -8.18
N SER A 15 -9.22 -4.42 -7.83
CA SER A 15 -9.58 -3.22 -8.59
C SER A 15 -9.14 -3.29 -10.05
N SER A 16 -7.95 -3.84 -10.31
CA SER A 16 -7.42 -3.98 -11.67
C SER A 16 -8.20 -4.96 -12.56
N THR A 17 -8.99 -5.87 -11.97
CA THR A 17 -9.80 -6.84 -12.73
C THR A 17 -11.00 -6.21 -13.43
N PHE A 18 -11.43 -5.02 -13.01
CA PHE A 18 -12.63 -4.37 -13.55
C PHE A 18 -12.42 -3.63 -14.88
N TYR A 19 -11.17 -3.49 -15.34
CA TYR A 19 -10.87 -2.92 -16.67
C TYR A 19 -11.51 -3.67 -17.84
N TYR A 20 -11.62 -4.99 -17.73
CA TYR A 20 -12.19 -5.82 -18.79
C TYR A 20 -13.70 -5.66 -18.76
N ARG A 21 -14.18 -4.64 -19.48
CA ARG A 21 -15.58 -4.22 -19.69
C ARG A 21 -16.61 -5.20 -19.12
N PHE A 22 -17.02 -4.94 -17.89
CA PHE A 22 -18.28 -5.45 -17.38
C PHE A 22 -19.39 -4.69 -18.12
N LYS A 23 -20.06 -5.34 -19.09
CA LYS A 23 -21.24 -4.76 -19.76
C LYS A 23 -22.38 -4.52 -18.76
N THR A 24 -22.44 -5.33 -17.70
CA THR A 24 -23.34 -5.17 -16.56
C THR A 24 -22.56 -4.54 -15.40
N LEU A 25 -23.06 -3.43 -14.85
CA LEU A 25 -22.51 -2.76 -13.66
C LEU A 25 -21.13 -2.06 -13.79
N PRO A 26 -20.84 -1.32 -14.88
CA PRO A 26 -19.57 -0.59 -15.04
C PRO A 26 -19.32 0.49 -13.97
N GLU A 27 -20.36 0.86 -13.21
CA GLU A 27 -20.36 1.99 -12.28
C GLU A 27 -20.10 1.60 -10.82
N ILE A 28 -20.15 0.32 -10.44
CA ILE A 28 -20.01 -0.11 -9.02
C ILE A 28 -18.63 0.27 -8.44
N PHE A 29 -17.59 0.31 -9.29
CA PHE A 29 -16.20 0.49 -8.86
C PHE A 29 -15.51 1.73 -9.44
N ARG A 30 -16.28 2.67 -10.03
CA ARG A 30 -15.74 3.99 -10.39
C ARG A 30 -15.52 4.81 -9.12
N GLU A 31 -14.43 4.54 -8.40
CA GLU A 31 -13.83 5.52 -7.50
C GLU A 31 -12.64 6.18 -8.23
N ASP A 32 -12.84 7.47 -8.54
CA ASP A 32 -12.38 8.21 -9.72
C ASP A 32 -10.87 8.36 -10.00
N LYS A 33 -9.94 7.70 -9.29
CA LYS A 33 -8.49 7.75 -9.64
C LYS A 33 -7.69 6.51 -9.28
N VAL A 34 -7.94 5.89 -8.13
CA VAL A 34 -7.20 4.70 -7.69
C VAL A 34 -7.45 3.54 -8.64
N TYR A 35 -8.69 3.38 -9.07
CA TYR A 35 -9.10 2.41 -10.07
C TYR A 35 -8.32 2.56 -11.38
N ASP A 36 -8.30 3.77 -11.95
CA ASP A 36 -7.64 4.05 -13.22
C ASP A 36 -6.14 3.80 -13.16
N PHE A 37 -5.48 4.21 -12.08
CA PHE A 37 -4.06 3.95 -11.90
C PHE A 37 -3.78 2.45 -11.70
N SER A 38 -4.64 1.72 -11.00
CA SER A 38 -4.49 0.27 -10.80
C SER A 38 -4.53 -0.47 -12.13
N ILE A 39 -5.49 -0.09 -12.99
CA ILE A 39 -5.62 -0.59 -14.35
C ILE A 39 -4.41 -0.22 -15.20
N PHE A 40 -4.02 1.05 -15.16
CA PHE A 40 -2.89 1.56 -15.93
C PHE A 40 -1.62 0.75 -15.63
N ILE A 41 -1.29 0.56 -14.35
CA ILE A 41 -0.12 -0.21 -13.93
C ILE A 41 -0.22 -1.66 -14.44
N MET A 42 -1.36 -2.34 -14.25
CA MET A 42 -1.49 -3.73 -14.70
C MET A 42 -1.42 -3.87 -16.22
N ARG A 43 -2.07 -2.97 -16.98
CA ARG A 43 -1.99 -2.97 -18.46
C ARG A 43 -0.57 -2.73 -18.95
N PHE A 44 0.16 -1.83 -18.30
CA PHE A 44 1.55 -1.55 -18.61
C PHE A 44 2.39 -2.82 -18.48
N PHE A 45 2.32 -3.52 -17.35
CA PHE A 45 3.10 -4.74 -17.16
C PHE A 45 2.59 -5.93 -17.97
N GLU A 46 1.28 -6.00 -18.26
CA GLU A 46 0.76 -7.01 -19.17
C GLU A 46 1.37 -6.85 -20.57
N ARG A 47 1.44 -5.62 -21.08
CA ARG A 47 2.08 -5.34 -22.37
C ARG A 47 3.55 -5.74 -22.36
N ILE A 48 4.27 -5.45 -21.28
CA ILE A 48 5.67 -5.84 -21.13
C ILE A 48 5.82 -7.36 -21.09
N LEU A 49 4.96 -8.06 -20.34
CA LEU A 49 4.98 -9.52 -20.29
C LEU A 49 4.76 -10.13 -21.68
N ARG A 50 3.81 -9.61 -22.46
CA ARG A 50 3.55 -10.10 -23.83
C ARG A 50 4.72 -9.87 -24.77
N ASN A 51 5.36 -8.72 -24.66
CA ASN A 51 6.42 -8.32 -25.60
C ASN A 51 7.80 -8.89 -25.23
N LYS A 52 8.08 -9.05 -23.93
CA LYS A 52 9.41 -9.43 -23.42
C LYS A 52 9.42 -10.75 -22.64
N GLY A 53 8.27 -11.30 -22.24
CA GLY A 53 8.19 -12.49 -21.38
C GLY A 53 8.60 -12.25 -19.92
N ILE A 54 8.80 -10.99 -19.51
CA ILE A 54 9.35 -10.65 -18.20
C ILE A 54 8.25 -10.40 -17.17
N LYS A 55 8.39 -11.05 -16.02
CA LYS A 55 7.56 -10.82 -14.83
C LYS A 55 8.30 -9.94 -13.85
N PHE A 56 7.75 -8.78 -13.51
CA PHE A 56 8.30 -7.86 -12.52
C PHE A 56 7.63 -8.00 -11.14
N GLY A 57 6.36 -8.43 -11.15
CA GLY A 57 5.59 -8.63 -9.95
C GLY A 57 5.99 -9.88 -9.18
N ILE A 58 5.99 -9.82 -7.85
CA ILE A 58 6.08 -10.97 -6.95
C ILE A 58 4.80 -11.02 -6.13
N LEU A 59 4.13 -12.17 -6.18
CA LEU A 59 2.88 -12.39 -5.47
C LEU A 59 3.10 -13.36 -4.32
N THR A 60 2.82 -12.93 -3.09
CA THR A 60 3.06 -13.76 -1.91
C THR A 60 1.89 -14.72 -1.64
N PRO A 61 2.15 -15.87 -0.98
CA PRO A 61 1.11 -16.80 -0.54
C PRO A 61 0.00 -16.16 0.32
N SER A 62 0.33 -15.30 1.30
CA SER A 62 -0.69 -14.62 2.11
C SER A 62 -1.52 -13.62 1.29
N THR A 63 -0.91 -12.95 0.29
CA THR A 63 -1.66 -12.10 -0.65
C THR A 63 -2.68 -12.92 -1.45
N LEU A 64 -2.28 -14.08 -1.97
CA LEU A 64 -3.19 -15.00 -2.69
C LEU A 64 -4.31 -15.54 -1.81
N LYS A 65 -3.99 -15.90 -0.56
CA LYS A 65 -4.98 -16.39 0.41
C LYS A 65 -6.00 -15.30 0.73
N GLU A 66 -5.54 -14.09 1.01
CA GLU A 66 -6.41 -12.95 1.31
C GLU A 66 -7.30 -12.58 0.12
N LEU A 67 -6.77 -12.59 -1.10
CA LEU A 67 -7.49 -12.29 -2.34
C LEU A 67 -8.77 -13.11 -2.51
N ASN A 68 -8.72 -14.41 -2.17
CA ASN A 68 -9.87 -15.30 -2.24
C ASN A 68 -10.93 -14.98 -1.18
N LEU A 69 -10.50 -14.53 0.00
CA LEU A 69 -11.38 -14.23 1.13
C LEU A 69 -12.03 -12.84 1.02
N ILE A 70 -11.29 -11.85 0.53
CA ILE A 70 -11.71 -10.45 0.57
C ILE A 70 -12.49 -10.03 -0.67
N LYS A 71 -12.28 -10.71 -1.82
CA LYS A 71 -12.96 -10.39 -3.08
C LYS A 71 -14.49 -10.35 -2.97
N PRO A 72 -15.19 -11.38 -2.44
CA PRO A 72 -16.64 -11.32 -2.28
C PRO A 72 -17.09 -10.17 -1.36
N LYS A 73 -16.34 -9.91 -0.28
CA LYS A 73 -16.65 -8.86 0.69
C LYS A 73 -16.53 -7.47 0.08
N ILE A 74 -15.50 -7.21 -0.73
CA ILE A 74 -15.29 -5.94 -1.42
C ILE A 74 -16.43 -5.68 -2.41
N ILE A 75 -16.83 -6.71 -3.15
CA ILE A 75 -17.91 -6.58 -4.15
C ILE A 75 -19.25 -6.34 -3.47
N LEU A 76 -19.56 -7.12 -2.42
CA LEU A 76 -20.79 -6.94 -1.66
C LEU A 76 -20.86 -5.53 -1.04
N LYS A 77 -19.78 -5.09 -0.40
CA LYS A 77 -19.72 -3.75 0.19
C LYS A 77 -19.96 -2.65 -0.85
N LYS A 78 -19.38 -2.80 -2.05
CA LYS A 78 -19.54 -1.82 -3.13
C LYS A 78 -20.95 -1.82 -3.71
N LEU A 79 -21.60 -2.98 -3.76
CA LEU A 79 -23.01 -3.09 -4.10
C LEU A 79 -23.89 -2.41 -3.05
N GLU A 80 -23.65 -2.66 -1.77
CA GLU A 80 -24.37 -2.01 -0.66
C GLU A 80 -24.19 -0.49 -0.68
N GLU A 81 -22.96 -0.01 -0.93
CA GLU A 81 -22.67 1.43 -1.07
C GLU A 81 -23.42 2.05 -2.26
N ARG A 82 -23.48 1.36 -3.41
CA ARG A 82 -24.11 1.87 -4.64
C ARG A 82 -25.64 1.88 -4.56
N PHE A 83 -26.22 0.84 -3.98
CA PHE A 83 -27.66 0.61 -3.91
C PHE A 83 -28.22 0.86 -2.50
N SER A 84 -27.56 1.70 -1.70
CA SER A 84 -27.95 2.00 -0.33
C SER A 84 -29.42 2.44 -0.17
N ASN A 85 -29.98 3.07 -1.21
CA ASN A 85 -31.36 3.53 -1.28
C ASN A 85 -32.23 2.78 -2.33
N ASP A 86 -31.73 1.70 -2.94
CA ASP A 86 -32.42 0.96 -4.02
C ASP A 86 -32.39 -0.55 -3.75
N GLN A 87 -33.37 -1.03 -2.97
CA GLN A 87 -33.45 -2.43 -2.59
C GLN A 87 -33.71 -3.36 -3.79
N GLU A 88 -34.46 -2.91 -4.80
CA GLU A 88 -34.77 -3.72 -5.98
C GLU A 88 -33.53 -3.87 -6.87
N GLY A 89 -32.80 -2.77 -7.12
CA GLY A 89 -31.52 -2.77 -7.81
C GLY A 89 -30.46 -3.59 -7.07
N PHE A 90 -30.40 -3.49 -5.73
CA PHE A 90 -29.53 -4.33 -4.91
C PHE A 90 -29.84 -5.81 -5.10
N ARG A 91 -31.12 -6.21 -5.01
CA ARG A 91 -31.54 -7.62 -5.18
C ARG A 91 -31.21 -8.14 -6.59
N LYS A 92 -31.44 -7.35 -7.64
CA LYS A 92 -31.04 -7.70 -9.01
C LYS A 92 -29.52 -7.89 -9.11
N ALA A 93 -28.73 -6.99 -8.54
CA ALA A 93 -27.27 -7.09 -8.58
C ALA A 93 -26.73 -8.28 -7.76
N ILE A 94 -27.37 -8.63 -6.64
CA ILE A 94 -27.06 -9.83 -5.86
C ILE A 94 -27.36 -11.11 -6.66
N ASN A 95 -28.48 -11.15 -7.40
CA ASN A 95 -28.79 -12.29 -8.27
C ASN A 95 -27.75 -12.48 -9.37
N GLU A 96 -27.11 -11.40 -9.83
CA GLU A 96 -26.02 -11.44 -10.82
C GLU A 96 -24.62 -11.67 -10.20
N LEU A 97 -24.49 -11.68 -8.87
CA LEU A 97 -23.20 -11.67 -8.16
C LEU A 97 -22.32 -12.87 -8.53
N SER A 98 -22.91 -14.04 -8.74
CA SER A 98 -22.16 -15.25 -9.15
C SER A 98 -21.50 -15.06 -10.53
N SER A 99 -22.23 -14.50 -11.50
CA SER A 99 -21.72 -14.18 -12.83
C SER A 99 -20.62 -13.11 -12.78
N LEU A 100 -20.82 -12.08 -11.96
CA LEU A 100 -19.84 -11.04 -11.69
C LEU A 100 -18.54 -11.62 -11.10
N LEU A 101 -18.64 -12.46 -10.07
CA LEU A 101 -17.50 -13.12 -9.43
C LEU A 101 -16.72 -14.01 -10.41
N ASN A 102 -17.42 -14.74 -11.30
CA ASN A 102 -16.77 -15.57 -12.32
C ASN A 102 -15.96 -14.74 -13.31
N ARG A 103 -16.53 -13.64 -13.82
CA ARG A 103 -15.80 -12.71 -14.69
C ARG A 103 -14.59 -12.09 -13.99
N ILE A 104 -14.73 -11.70 -12.71
CA ILE A 104 -13.61 -11.19 -11.91
C ILE A 104 -12.52 -12.27 -11.78
N ASN A 105 -12.89 -13.54 -11.54
CA ASN A 105 -11.92 -14.62 -11.47
C ASN A 105 -11.13 -14.79 -12.77
N ASP A 106 -11.80 -14.72 -13.92
CA ASP A 106 -11.13 -14.86 -15.22
C ASP A 106 -10.19 -13.68 -15.52
N ASN A 107 -10.63 -12.46 -15.22
CA ASN A 107 -9.79 -11.27 -15.32
C ASN A 107 -8.60 -11.33 -14.34
N LEU A 108 -8.84 -11.82 -13.13
CA LEU A 108 -7.80 -12.00 -12.12
C LEU A 108 -6.76 -13.00 -12.58
N LYS A 109 -7.16 -14.16 -13.13
CA LYS A 109 -6.21 -15.12 -13.73
C LYS A 109 -5.28 -14.45 -14.74
N ARG A 110 -5.80 -13.50 -15.53
CA ARG A 110 -5.01 -12.73 -16.50
C ARG A 110 -4.06 -11.74 -15.83
N VAL A 111 -4.53 -10.96 -14.85
CA VAL A 111 -3.69 -10.04 -14.05
C VAL A 111 -2.56 -10.80 -13.34
N LEU A 112 -2.87 -11.95 -12.74
CA LEU A 112 -1.91 -12.75 -11.99
C LEU A 112 -0.76 -13.30 -12.87
N LYS A 113 -0.91 -13.36 -14.20
CA LYS A 113 0.18 -13.76 -15.12
C LYS A 113 1.38 -12.81 -15.05
N ILE A 114 1.16 -11.54 -14.69
CA ILE A 114 2.21 -10.52 -14.51
C ILE A 114 3.19 -10.90 -13.39
N PHE A 115 2.73 -11.73 -12.46
CA PHE A 115 3.46 -12.05 -11.24
C PHE A 115 4.16 -13.40 -11.34
N SER A 116 5.35 -13.45 -10.73
CA SER A 116 5.97 -14.69 -10.30
C SER A 116 5.37 -15.11 -8.95
N LYS A 117 5.16 -16.42 -8.77
CA LYS A 117 4.72 -16.96 -7.47
C LYS A 117 5.88 -16.83 -6.47
N GLY A 118 5.64 -16.14 -5.36
CA GLY A 118 6.54 -16.13 -4.22
C GLY A 118 6.65 -17.51 -3.59
N LYS A 119 7.81 -17.77 -2.97
CA LYS A 119 8.12 -19.00 -2.22
C LYS A 119 8.17 -18.74 -0.70
N ALA A 120 7.96 -17.51 -0.26
CA ALA A 120 7.90 -17.11 1.14
C ALA A 120 6.57 -17.53 1.76
N TYR A 121 6.54 -18.59 2.56
CA TYR A 121 5.37 -18.98 3.34
C TYR A 121 5.52 -18.53 4.79
N ILE A 122 4.46 -17.98 5.40
CA ILE A 122 4.48 -17.57 6.82
C ILE A 122 4.90 -18.69 7.80
N ASN A 123 4.71 -19.96 7.44
CA ASN A 123 5.14 -21.10 8.27
C ASN A 123 6.64 -21.40 8.20
N ASP A 124 7.37 -20.83 7.24
CA ASP A 124 8.82 -20.94 7.17
C ASP A 124 9.48 -20.21 8.34
N THR A 125 10.40 -20.87 9.03
CA THR A 125 11.10 -20.31 10.21
C THR A 125 11.83 -19.00 9.90
N ARG A 126 12.33 -18.82 8.67
CA ARG A 126 13.00 -17.60 8.20
C ARG A 126 12.00 -16.45 8.03
N VAL A 127 10.80 -16.75 7.52
CA VAL A 127 9.71 -15.76 7.41
C VAL A 127 9.19 -15.40 8.78
N ARG A 128 9.02 -16.36 9.71
CA ARG A 128 8.63 -16.09 11.11
C ARG A 128 9.63 -15.20 11.84
N LYS A 129 10.94 -15.35 11.60
CA LYS A 129 11.96 -14.45 12.15
C LYS A 129 11.80 -13.01 11.64
N ILE A 130 11.42 -12.84 10.38
CA ILE A 130 11.11 -11.52 9.80
C ILE A 130 9.82 -10.98 10.40
N TYR A 131 8.78 -11.82 10.54
CA TYR A 131 7.52 -11.46 11.18
C TYR A 131 7.72 -10.86 12.57
N LYS A 132 8.53 -11.50 13.42
CA LYS A 132 8.85 -10.96 14.75
C LYS A 132 9.48 -9.56 14.67
N LYS A 133 10.31 -9.28 13.66
CA LYS A 133 10.89 -7.94 13.45
C LYS A 133 9.83 -6.92 13.01
N VAL A 134 8.94 -7.31 12.11
CA VAL A 134 7.81 -6.47 11.66
C VAL A 134 6.86 -6.19 12.82
N ASP A 135 6.51 -7.20 13.60
CA ASP A 135 5.65 -7.10 14.77
C ASP A 135 6.26 -6.18 15.83
N ASN A 136 7.54 -6.35 16.16
CA ASN A 136 8.24 -5.45 17.09
C ASN A 136 8.29 -4.00 16.56
N MET A 137 8.49 -3.80 15.26
CA MET A 137 8.44 -2.47 14.66
C MET A 137 7.07 -1.80 14.89
N TYR A 138 5.97 -2.52 14.64
CA TYR A 138 4.62 -1.97 14.87
C TYR A 138 4.28 -1.79 16.35
N LYS A 139 4.71 -2.70 17.24
CA LYS A 139 4.59 -2.54 18.69
C LYS A 139 5.30 -1.27 19.17
N ASN A 140 6.50 -0.99 18.67
CA ASN A 140 7.22 0.24 18.99
C ASN A 140 6.43 1.49 18.56
N PHE A 141 5.82 1.47 17.37
CA PHE A 141 4.97 2.59 16.93
C PHE A 141 3.70 2.74 17.77
N ILE A 142 3.07 1.63 18.17
CA ILE A 142 1.89 1.67 19.06
C ILE A 142 2.30 2.29 20.41
N ASN A 143 3.43 1.91 20.97
CA ASN A 143 3.93 2.52 22.22
C ASN A 143 4.23 4.01 22.05
N GLN A 144 4.90 4.40 20.96
CA GLN A 144 5.12 5.82 20.63
C GLN A 144 3.80 6.58 20.51
N SER A 145 2.77 5.98 19.91
CA SER A 145 1.48 6.64 19.72
C SER A 145 0.79 7.04 21.04
N LYS A 146 1.07 6.34 22.14
CA LYS A 146 0.50 6.61 23.47
C LYS A 146 1.05 7.92 24.08
N ASN A 147 2.35 8.16 23.91
CA ASN A 147 3.04 9.33 24.48
C ASN A 147 3.22 10.48 23.48
N MET A 148 2.74 10.29 22.24
CA MET A 148 2.98 11.19 21.12
C MET A 148 2.55 12.64 21.39
N LYS A 149 1.45 12.86 22.13
CA LYS A 149 0.97 14.22 22.42
C LYS A 149 1.99 15.01 23.24
N GLU A 150 2.56 14.40 24.27
CA GLU A 150 3.58 15.03 25.12
C GLU A 150 4.90 15.18 24.39
N GLU A 151 5.31 14.17 23.61
CA GLU A 151 6.52 14.23 22.78
C GLU A 151 6.46 15.36 21.75
N ILE A 152 5.31 15.57 21.10
CA ILE A 152 5.10 16.66 20.15
C ILE A 152 5.22 18.02 20.83
N LYS A 153 4.55 18.19 21.98
CA LYS A 153 4.59 19.45 22.74
C LYS A 153 6.02 19.83 23.11
N ARG A 154 6.77 18.92 23.74
CA ARG A 154 8.18 19.14 24.11
C ARG A 154 9.04 19.49 22.90
N LYS A 155 8.89 18.75 21.80
CA LYS A 155 9.65 19.00 20.57
C LYS A 155 9.37 20.38 19.98
N VAL A 156 8.12 20.84 20.02
CA VAL A 156 7.73 22.16 19.52
C VAL A 156 8.22 23.26 20.46
N GLU A 157 8.04 23.09 21.77
CA GLU A 157 8.57 24.01 22.80
C GLU A 157 10.09 24.18 22.64
N ASP A 158 10.84 23.09 22.54
CA ASP A 158 12.29 23.11 22.31
C ASP A 158 12.64 23.83 21.00
N HIS A 159 11.89 23.61 19.92
CA HIS A 159 12.14 24.27 18.65
C HIS A 159 11.90 25.78 18.72
N ILE A 160 10.80 26.20 19.35
CA ILE A 160 10.41 27.60 19.49
C ILE A 160 11.39 28.34 20.41
N ASN A 161 11.73 27.75 21.55
CA ASN A 161 12.65 28.32 22.52
C ASN A 161 14.06 28.53 21.92
N ASN A 162 14.52 27.61 21.07
CA ASN A 162 15.83 27.70 20.46
C ASN A 162 15.92 28.64 19.25
N PHE A 163 14.83 28.84 18.48
CA PHE A 163 14.89 29.58 17.22
C PHE A 163 14.13 30.91 17.19
N TYR A 164 13.05 31.07 17.96
CA TYR A 164 12.00 32.04 17.63
C TYR A 164 11.58 32.96 18.78
N ALA A 165 12.15 32.79 19.98
CA ALA A 165 11.88 33.64 21.14
C ALA A 165 12.10 35.16 20.91
N LYS A 166 12.81 35.55 19.84
CA LYS A 166 13.07 36.96 19.49
C LYS A 166 12.15 37.58 18.43
N TYR A 167 11.33 36.82 17.70
CA TYR A 167 10.75 37.30 16.43
C TYR A 167 9.21 37.28 16.32
N PHE A 168 8.49 36.67 17.26
CA PHE A 168 7.02 36.59 17.17
C PHE A 168 6.31 37.32 18.30
N GLN A 169 5.38 38.20 17.94
CA GLN A 169 4.52 38.96 18.87
C GLN A 169 3.42 38.09 19.51
N ASN A 170 3.09 36.94 18.91
CA ASN A 170 2.06 36.02 19.41
C ASN A 170 2.56 34.57 19.40
N MET A 171 3.33 34.22 20.43
CA MET A 171 4.01 32.92 20.55
C MET A 171 3.03 31.74 20.67
N GLU A 172 1.87 31.94 21.29
CA GLU A 172 0.85 30.90 21.48
C GLU A 172 0.27 30.43 20.13
N ALA A 173 -0.13 31.37 19.27
CA ALA A 173 -0.66 31.04 17.95
C ALA A 173 0.36 30.31 17.07
N TYR A 174 1.65 30.67 17.17
CA TYR A 174 2.72 29.99 16.44
C TYR A 174 2.94 28.56 16.98
N GLN A 175 2.92 28.39 18.30
CA GLN A 175 3.01 27.08 18.94
C GLN A 175 1.89 26.14 18.48
N GLU A 176 0.65 26.61 18.46
CA GLU A 176 -0.48 25.80 17.97
C GLU A 176 -0.29 25.34 16.51
N ILE A 177 0.23 26.21 15.64
CA ILE A 177 0.49 25.88 14.24
C ILE A 177 1.58 24.81 14.12
N GLU A 178 2.69 24.94 14.87
CA GLU A 178 3.78 23.98 14.84
C GLU A 178 3.39 22.63 15.47
N GLU A 179 2.62 22.63 16.56
CA GLU A 179 2.03 21.41 17.12
C GLU A 179 1.11 20.71 16.12
N ALA A 180 0.28 21.47 15.40
CA ALA A 180 -0.59 20.93 14.36
C ALA A 180 0.21 20.36 13.17
N LYS A 181 1.29 21.03 12.75
CA LYS A 181 2.20 20.53 11.71
C LYS A 181 2.89 19.24 12.14
N GLU A 182 3.43 19.17 13.35
CA GLU A 182 4.11 17.98 13.83
C GLU A 182 3.13 16.81 14.03
N THR A 183 1.93 17.08 14.55
CA THR A 183 0.82 16.10 14.59
C THR A 183 0.49 15.57 13.19
N ALA A 184 0.45 16.45 12.20
CA ALA A 184 0.26 16.07 10.81
C ALA A 184 1.40 15.19 10.26
N ARG A 185 2.67 15.45 10.63
CA ARG A 185 3.82 14.59 10.27
C ARG A 185 3.72 13.21 10.90
N GLN A 186 3.24 13.10 12.13
CA GLN A 186 3.13 11.84 12.88
C GLN A 186 1.81 11.08 12.67
N THR A 187 0.94 11.56 11.76
CA THR A 187 -0.42 11.02 11.60
C THR A 187 -0.48 9.52 11.28
N GLN A 188 0.51 8.96 10.57
CA GLN A 188 0.58 7.50 10.36
C GLN A 188 0.68 6.73 11.69
N ILE A 189 1.53 7.18 12.62
CA ILE A 189 1.71 6.55 13.93
C ILE A 189 0.48 6.77 14.80
N ILE A 190 -0.04 8.00 14.85
CA ILE A 190 -1.23 8.35 15.66
C ILE A 190 -2.41 7.45 15.30
N ARG A 191 -2.60 7.14 14.01
CA ARG A 191 -3.69 6.26 13.55
C ARG A 191 -3.59 4.82 14.03
N LEU A 192 -2.40 4.32 14.34
CA LEU A 192 -2.23 2.94 14.81
C LEU A 192 -2.93 2.67 16.14
N SER A 193 -3.05 3.69 17.00
CA SER A 193 -3.80 3.58 18.26
C SER A 193 -5.30 3.29 18.03
N LYS A 194 -5.89 3.88 16.98
CA LYS A 194 -7.31 3.73 16.64
C LYS A 194 -7.58 2.53 15.75
N LYS A 195 -6.63 2.22 14.87
CA LYS A 195 -6.73 1.14 13.90
C LYS A 195 -5.38 0.43 13.84
N PRO A 196 -5.17 -0.60 14.68
CA PRO A 196 -3.96 -1.42 14.64
C PRO A 196 -3.81 -2.11 13.28
N VAL A 197 -2.57 -2.43 12.91
CA VAL A 197 -2.28 -3.23 11.71
C VAL A 197 -2.76 -4.66 11.94
N LYS A 198 -3.43 -5.26 10.95
CA LYS A 198 -3.93 -6.63 11.08
C LYS A 198 -2.75 -7.62 11.04
N GLU A 199 -2.94 -8.81 11.61
CA GLU A 199 -1.93 -9.87 11.52
C GLU A 199 -1.60 -10.23 10.06
N ASN A 200 -2.62 -10.39 9.22
CA ASN A 200 -2.43 -10.73 7.79
C ASN A 200 -1.58 -9.69 7.03
N ASP A 201 -1.76 -8.41 7.35
CA ASP A 201 -0.99 -7.31 6.77
C ASP A 201 0.50 -7.43 7.15
N LYS A 202 0.79 -7.79 8.40
CA LYS A 202 2.15 -8.06 8.88
C LYS A 202 2.74 -9.31 8.23
N GLU A 203 1.93 -10.34 7.97
CA GLU A 203 2.36 -11.55 7.25
C GLU A 203 2.77 -11.22 5.82
N ILE A 204 1.91 -10.50 5.08
CA ILE A 204 2.18 -10.06 3.70
C ILE A 204 3.49 -9.28 3.65
N LEU A 205 3.67 -8.27 4.51
CA LEU A 205 4.91 -7.50 4.55
C LEU A 205 6.12 -8.41 4.82
N SER A 206 5.99 -9.37 5.73
CA SER A 206 7.08 -10.30 6.07
C SER A 206 7.48 -11.21 4.90
N GLU A 207 6.50 -11.69 4.15
CA GLU A 207 6.72 -12.47 2.93
C GLU A 207 7.38 -11.61 1.84
N ILE A 208 6.94 -10.36 1.65
CA ILE A 208 7.57 -9.42 0.70
C ILE A 208 9.05 -9.18 1.07
N ILE A 209 9.34 -8.94 2.35
CA ILE A 209 10.72 -8.76 2.84
C ILE A 209 11.57 -10.00 2.56
N TYR A 210 11.00 -11.18 2.77
CA TYR A 210 11.70 -12.43 2.46
C TYR A 210 11.99 -12.56 0.96
N GLU A 211 10.99 -12.31 0.11
CA GLU A 211 11.12 -12.38 -1.34
C GLU A 211 12.20 -11.42 -1.86
N ARG A 212 12.25 -10.19 -1.34
CA ARG A 212 13.34 -9.26 -1.67
C ARG A 212 14.71 -9.85 -1.32
N LYS A 213 14.87 -10.39 -0.11
CA LYS A 213 16.13 -11.01 0.32
C LYS A 213 16.51 -12.19 -0.57
N ARG A 214 15.54 -13.04 -0.91
CA ARG A 214 15.71 -14.18 -1.80
C ARG A 214 16.17 -13.74 -3.19
N CYS A 215 15.55 -12.72 -3.78
CA CYS A 215 15.99 -12.18 -5.08
C CYS A 215 17.46 -11.75 -5.08
N ILE A 216 17.93 -11.12 -4.00
CA ILE A 216 19.33 -10.69 -3.85
C ILE A 216 20.26 -11.90 -3.67
N GLN A 217 19.82 -12.92 -2.94
CA GLN A 217 20.60 -14.16 -2.76
C GLN A 217 20.72 -14.94 -4.07
N GLU A 218 19.63 -15.05 -4.84
CA GLU A 218 19.62 -15.74 -6.14
C GLU A 218 20.40 -14.97 -7.20
N ASN A 219 20.48 -13.64 -7.12
CA ASN A 219 21.28 -12.82 -8.03
C ASN A 219 22.01 -11.69 -7.27
N PRO A 220 23.28 -11.90 -6.88
CA PRO A 220 24.06 -10.92 -6.12
C PRO A 220 24.20 -9.55 -6.78
N ARG A 221 24.01 -9.43 -8.12
CA ARG A 221 24.02 -8.13 -8.83
C ARG A 221 22.93 -7.19 -8.34
N PHE A 222 21.87 -7.72 -7.72
CA PHE A 222 20.76 -6.95 -7.17
C PHE A 222 21.06 -6.29 -5.82
N ARG A 223 22.14 -6.68 -5.11
CA ARG A 223 22.39 -6.24 -3.72
C ARG A 223 22.32 -4.72 -3.52
N ASN A 224 22.88 -3.96 -4.47
CA ASN A 224 22.94 -2.49 -4.41
C ASN A 224 22.13 -1.82 -5.53
N ASN A 225 21.43 -2.61 -6.35
CA ASN A 225 20.84 -2.14 -7.60
C ASN A 225 19.35 -2.51 -7.74
N LEU A 226 18.74 -3.16 -6.76
CA LEU A 226 17.33 -3.54 -6.83
C LEU A 226 16.45 -2.61 -5.99
N ASN A 227 15.62 -1.82 -6.67
CA ASN A 227 14.52 -1.12 -6.03
C ASN A 227 13.34 -2.10 -5.87
N PHE A 228 12.90 -2.31 -4.64
CA PHE A 228 11.74 -3.15 -4.35
C PHE A 228 10.57 -2.30 -3.87
N TYR A 229 9.46 -2.34 -4.60
CA TYR A 229 8.27 -1.57 -4.28
C TYR A 229 7.17 -2.45 -3.66
N PHE A 230 6.48 -1.92 -2.66
CA PHE A 230 5.20 -2.47 -2.23
C PHE A 230 4.11 -1.45 -2.56
N ILE A 231 3.32 -1.76 -3.58
CA ILE A 231 2.25 -0.89 -4.07
C ILE A 231 1.00 -1.16 -3.26
N THR A 232 0.53 -0.16 -2.52
CA THR A 232 -0.59 -0.33 -1.60
C THR A 232 -1.34 0.96 -1.32
N GLU A 233 -2.66 0.86 -1.17
CA GLU A 233 -3.52 1.95 -0.69
C GLU A 233 -3.82 1.85 0.82
N ASP A 234 -3.33 0.80 1.48
CA ASP A 234 -3.47 0.69 2.93
C ASP A 234 -2.70 1.82 3.61
N THR A 235 -3.38 2.57 4.47
CA THR A 235 -2.80 3.68 5.23
C THR A 235 -1.70 3.26 6.21
N HIS A 236 -1.61 1.97 6.57
CA HIS A 236 -0.55 1.41 7.42
C HIS A 236 0.77 1.20 6.67
N PHE A 237 0.70 1.12 5.34
CA PHE A 237 1.86 0.90 4.48
C PHE A 237 2.08 2.03 3.48
N SER A 238 1.14 2.95 3.30
CA SER A 238 1.25 4.04 2.32
C SER A 238 1.41 5.40 2.99
N ARG A 239 2.25 6.26 2.40
CA ARG A 239 2.41 7.65 2.82
C ARG A 239 1.05 8.36 2.82
N LYS A 240 0.81 9.23 3.80
CA LYS A 240 -0.46 9.96 3.92
C LYS A 240 -0.26 11.43 3.58
N TYR A 241 -0.89 11.91 2.51
CA TYR A 241 -0.85 13.32 2.16
C TYR A 241 -1.69 14.16 3.13
N ASN A 242 -1.12 15.25 3.61
CA ASN A 242 -1.79 16.27 4.39
C ASN A 242 -1.98 17.52 3.53
N LYS A 243 -3.24 17.82 3.18
CA LYS A 243 -3.60 18.97 2.34
C LYS A 243 -3.32 20.31 3.03
N ARG A 244 -3.58 20.41 4.34
CA ARG A 244 -3.43 21.66 5.11
C ARG A 244 -2.00 22.20 5.08
N PHE A 245 -1.02 21.29 5.07
CA PHE A 245 0.40 21.65 5.15
C PHE A 245 1.21 21.22 3.92
N ASN A 246 0.55 20.73 2.86
CA ASN A 246 1.16 20.34 1.60
C ASN A 246 2.37 19.38 1.74
N PHE A 247 2.26 18.33 2.57
CA PHE A 247 3.32 17.32 2.72
C PHE A 247 2.77 15.92 2.97
N TYR A 248 3.63 14.90 2.87
CA TYR A 248 3.30 13.52 3.23
C TYR A 248 3.80 13.15 4.63
N SER A 249 2.94 12.56 5.45
CA SER A 249 3.34 11.80 6.63
C SER A 249 3.94 10.47 6.18
N THR A 250 5.20 10.23 6.57
CA THR A 250 5.98 9.05 6.15
C THR A 250 6.64 8.21 7.26
N PRO A 251 6.46 8.43 8.58
CA PRO A 251 7.31 7.79 9.59
C PRO A 251 7.31 6.25 9.52
N ILE A 252 6.18 5.62 9.24
CA ILE A 252 6.10 4.16 9.09
C ILE A 252 6.81 3.72 7.80
N THR A 253 6.50 4.33 6.67
CA THR A 253 7.10 3.99 5.37
C THR A 253 8.61 4.22 5.34
N THR A 254 9.08 5.28 5.98
CA THR A 254 10.51 5.57 6.14
C THR A 254 11.18 4.51 6.99
N LYS A 255 10.54 4.03 8.06
CA LYS A 255 11.08 2.95 8.89
C LYS A 255 11.14 1.62 8.14
N ILE A 256 10.10 1.28 7.36
CA ILE A 256 10.10 0.08 6.50
C ILE A 256 11.25 0.15 5.49
N LYS A 257 11.42 1.28 4.80
CA LYS A 257 12.53 1.49 3.86
C LYS A 257 13.89 1.36 4.55
N LYS A 258 14.09 1.98 5.72
CA LYS A 258 15.35 1.89 6.47
C LYS A 258 15.67 0.48 6.96
N LEU A 259 14.67 -0.26 7.45
CA LEU A 259 14.89 -1.59 8.03
C LEU A 259 14.97 -2.71 7.00
N PHE A 260 14.22 -2.59 5.91
CA PHE A 260 13.98 -3.71 4.99
C PHE A 260 14.27 -3.38 3.52
N ASP A 261 14.62 -2.13 3.23
CA ASP A 261 14.87 -1.61 1.88
C ASP A 261 13.73 -1.86 0.89
N ILE A 262 12.50 -1.62 1.35
CA ILE A 262 11.28 -1.67 0.54
C ILE A 262 10.64 -0.29 0.53
N ASP A 263 10.32 0.20 -0.67
CA ASP A 263 9.58 1.45 -0.86
C ASP A 263 8.08 1.15 -0.94
N CYS A 264 7.36 1.49 0.12
CA CYS A 264 5.90 1.39 0.12
C CYS A 264 5.28 2.66 -0.47
N VAL A 265 4.50 2.50 -1.53
CA VAL A 265 4.01 3.60 -2.37
C VAL A 265 2.54 3.41 -2.73
N ARG A 266 1.82 4.52 -2.89
CA ARG A 266 0.46 4.51 -3.44
C ARG A 266 0.47 4.21 -4.92
N VAL A 267 -0.67 3.77 -5.44
CA VAL A 267 -0.86 3.41 -6.85
C VAL A 267 -0.56 4.61 -7.76
N ASN A 268 -1.09 5.79 -7.42
CA ASN A 268 -0.84 7.01 -8.20
C ASN A 268 0.64 7.42 -8.23
N GLN A 269 1.35 7.25 -7.12
CA GLN A 269 2.78 7.53 -7.01
C GLN A 269 3.57 6.56 -7.89
N PHE A 270 3.24 5.26 -7.84
CA PHE A 270 3.91 4.26 -8.67
C PHE A 270 3.62 4.45 -10.16
N ALA A 271 2.39 4.84 -10.53
CA ALA A 271 2.06 5.23 -11.89
C ALA A 271 2.89 6.44 -12.38
N GLY A 272 3.16 7.40 -11.49
CA GLY A 272 4.10 8.49 -11.74
C GLY A 272 5.51 7.97 -12.09
N LEU A 273 6.04 7.00 -11.34
CA LEU A 273 7.35 6.39 -11.62
C LEU A 273 7.41 5.72 -13.00
N ILE A 274 6.32 5.05 -13.40
CA ILE A 274 6.21 4.43 -14.74
C ILE A 274 6.24 5.52 -15.83
N THR A 275 5.40 6.55 -15.68
CA THR A 275 5.22 7.59 -16.71
C THR A 275 6.46 8.47 -16.87
N ASN A 276 7.15 8.78 -15.78
CA ASN A 276 8.39 9.54 -15.78
C ASN A 276 9.62 8.72 -16.25
N ARG A 277 9.45 7.45 -16.61
CA ARG A 277 10.53 6.50 -16.97
C ARG A 277 11.61 6.37 -15.89
N GLU A 278 11.25 6.62 -14.64
CA GLU A 278 12.16 6.46 -13.49
C GLU A 278 12.42 4.98 -13.15
N LEU A 279 11.57 4.09 -13.68
CA LEU A 279 11.78 2.64 -13.66
C LEU A 279 12.60 2.22 -14.86
N ASN A 280 13.83 1.77 -14.62
CA ASN A 280 14.67 1.22 -15.67
C ASN A 280 14.19 -0.20 -16.02
N LEU A 281 13.75 -0.36 -17.28
CA LEU A 281 13.09 -1.55 -17.85
C LEU A 281 14.00 -2.32 -18.83
N GLU A 282 15.28 -1.96 -18.88
CA GLU A 282 16.35 -2.68 -19.57
C GLU A 282 16.96 -3.69 -18.58
N LYS A 283 17.19 -4.97 -18.85
CA LYS A 283 16.84 -5.88 -19.95
C LYS A 283 15.87 -6.93 -19.43
#